data_AF-A0A929EVP4-F1
#
_entry.id   AF-A0A929EVP4-F1
#
_cell.length_a   1.000
_cell.length_b   1.000
_cell.length_c   1.000
_cell.angle_alpha   90.00
_cell.angle_beta   90.00
_cell.angle_gamma   90.00
#
_symmetry.space_group_name_H-M   'P 1'
#
loop_
_entity.id
_entity.type
_entity.pdbx_description
1 polymer ?
#
loop_
_entity_poly.entity_id
_entity_poly.type
_entity_poly.pdbx_seq_one_letter_code
_entity_poly.pdbx_strand_id
1 'polypeptide(L)'
;SLLTEEEANGLLTSLEQTKTFLESLQAYSTPGKLKNFRYNVQDVNSHREGLKTLKEVEFLKGISDEVGLVSSYLSTAEVVMPDEHEWVGKMKKIKDDVLAQIIDPDKRKAATFRQKVMRKLTDLKKSYIKEYMTLHARARLGINDDKKKTRLMKDDRLGTLQTLSGIPLMHSAHLIDFHKRLADLTPCYRLTEQELGDSAVCPHCSFKPGTGKMKVPGSRILDQMDEELDNLLSTWTQTLLTNLEDPTTQKDLALLKPEDRKLLDAFMKTRDLPDDLGHDFINAIREVLSGLVKIEVKTEDLKSALLKGGTPATTEELKKRFDEYLADLTKGKDLSKVRIVLE
;
A
#
# COMPACT_ATOMS: atom_id res chain seq x y z
N SER A 1 12.33 4.00 -36.29
CA SER A 1 11.87 4.37 -37.65
C SER A 1 11.49 3.11 -38.40
N LEU A 2 10.44 3.13 -39.25
CA LEU A 2 10.04 1.99 -40.10
C LEU A 2 10.89 1.87 -41.36
N LEU A 3 11.61 2.94 -41.71
CA LEU A 3 12.48 3.07 -42.87
C LEU A 3 13.85 3.58 -42.42
N THR A 4 14.90 3.20 -43.13
CA THR A 4 16.20 3.86 -42.98
C THR A 4 16.14 5.27 -43.56
N GLU A 5 17.08 6.14 -43.19
CA GLU A 5 17.15 7.50 -43.76
C GLU A 5 17.37 7.47 -45.28
N GLU A 6 18.18 6.51 -45.76
CA GLU A 6 18.45 6.33 -47.18
C GLU A 6 17.21 5.87 -47.95
N GLU A 7 16.45 4.91 -47.42
CA GLU A 7 15.17 4.48 -47.99
C GLU A 7 14.17 5.65 -48.02
N ALA A 8 14.03 6.38 -46.91
CA ALA A 8 13.11 7.49 -46.82
C ALA A 8 13.41 8.59 -47.86
N ASN A 9 14.68 8.96 -48.03
CA ASN A 9 15.11 9.95 -49.00
C ASN A 9 14.87 9.47 -50.46
N GLY A 10 15.12 8.19 -50.74
CA GLY A 10 14.83 7.58 -52.05
C GLY A 10 13.33 7.60 -52.39
N LEU A 11 12.47 7.25 -51.43
CA LEU A 11 11.01 7.29 -51.61
C LEU A 11 10.52 8.72 -51.81
N LEU A 12 11.00 9.69 -51.02
CA LEU A 12 10.65 11.11 -51.15
C LEU A 12 11.00 11.64 -52.54
N THR A 13 12.23 11.38 -53.02
CA THR A 13 12.69 11.84 -54.33
C THR A 13 11.82 11.27 -55.46
N SER A 14 11.50 9.97 -55.41
CA SER A 14 10.63 9.31 -56.39
C SER A 14 9.20 9.90 -56.41
N LEU A 15 8.65 10.18 -55.22
CA LEU A 15 7.35 10.80 -55.05
C LEU A 15 7.32 12.25 -55.54
N GLU A 16 8.34 13.05 -55.24
CA GLU A 16 8.46 14.45 -55.69
C GLU A 16 8.55 14.55 -57.21
N GLN A 17 9.35 13.69 -57.85
CA GLN A 17 9.45 13.64 -59.30
C GLN A 17 8.10 13.28 -59.94
N THR A 18 7.40 12.31 -59.37
CA THR A 18 6.09 11.87 -59.87
C THR A 18 5.00 12.90 -59.61
N LYS A 19 5.03 13.58 -58.46
CA LYS A 19 4.15 14.70 -58.14
C LYS A 19 4.32 15.84 -59.14
N THR A 20 5.56 16.28 -59.37
CA THR A 20 5.87 17.36 -60.31
C THR A 20 5.36 17.05 -61.71
N PHE A 21 5.54 15.80 -62.16
CA PHE A 21 4.98 15.33 -63.41
C PHE A 21 3.45 15.39 -63.43
N LEU A 22 2.76 14.82 -62.44
CA LEU A 22 1.28 14.84 -62.38
C LEU A 22 0.71 16.27 -62.29
N GLU A 23 1.39 17.18 -61.60
CA GLU A 23 1.02 18.61 -61.54
C GLU A 23 1.17 19.29 -62.91
N SER A 24 2.24 18.98 -63.65
CA SER A 24 2.41 19.46 -65.02
C SER A 24 1.28 19.01 -65.96
N LEU A 25 0.65 17.87 -65.66
CA LEU A 25 -0.44 17.34 -66.47
C LEU A 25 -1.73 18.16 -66.36
N GLN A 26 -1.90 18.93 -65.27
CA GLN A 26 -3.10 19.76 -65.05
C GLN A 26 -3.29 20.82 -66.14
N ALA A 27 -2.22 21.23 -66.81
CA ALA A 27 -2.29 22.16 -67.94
C ALA A 27 -3.01 21.57 -69.18
N TYR A 28 -3.11 20.24 -69.31
CA TYR A 28 -3.68 19.55 -70.49
C TYR A 28 -5.15 19.13 -70.29
N SER A 29 -6.00 20.07 -69.86
CA SER A 29 -7.40 19.78 -69.49
C SER A 29 -8.43 19.73 -70.63
N THR A 30 -8.02 19.93 -71.90
CA THR A 30 -8.92 19.93 -73.06
C THR A 30 -8.25 19.30 -74.29
N PRO A 31 -9.00 18.81 -75.29
CA PRO A 31 -8.43 18.25 -76.51
C PRO A 31 -7.48 19.21 -77.26
N GLY A 32 -7.80 20.52 -77.26
CA GLY A 32 -6.96 21.54 -77.88
C GLY A 32 -5.63 21.73 -77.16
N LYS A 33 -5.63 21.69 -75.81
CA LYS A 33 -4.40 21.78 -75.01
C LYS A 33 -3.52 20.53 -75.14
N LEU A 34 -4.12 19.34 -75.31
CA LEU A 34 -3.41 18.08 -75.47
C LEU A 34 -2.53 18.03 -76.73
N LYS A 35 -2.83 18.82 -77.77
CA LYS A 35 -1.96 18.94 -78.95
C LYS A 35 -0.55 19.44 -78.62
N ASN A 36 -0.37 20.12 -77.49
CA ASN A 36 0.92 20.61 -77.00
C ASN A 36 1.57 19.69 -75.96
N PHE A 37 1.11 18.44 -75.84
CA PHE A 37 1.68 17.47 -74.90
C PHE A 37 3.15 17.20 -75.20
N ARG A 38 4.03 17.48 -74.21
CA ARG A 38 5.49 17.50 -74.40
C ARG A 38 6.20 16.20 -73.99
N TYR A 39 5.49 15.29 -73.34
CA TYR A 39 6.07 14.05 -72.82
C TYR A 39 5.92 12.91 -73.83
N ASN A 40 6.94 12.09 -73.96
CA ASN A 40 6.85 10.87 -74.75
C ASN A 40 6.29 9.70 -73.90
N VAL A 41 6.00 8.57 -74.55
CA VAL A 41 5.44 7.38 -73.87
C VAL A 41 6.39 6.82 -72.79
N GLN A 42 7.70 6.92 -72.99
CA GLN A 42 8.71 6.45 -72.03
C GLN A 42 8.72 7.34 -70.77
N ASP A 43 8.66 8.66 -70.94
CA ASP A 43 8.57 9.64 -69.84
C ASP A 43 7.32 9.38 -68.98
N VAL A 44 6.18 9.15 -69.63
CA VAL A 44 4.93 8.83 -68.93
C VAL A 44 5.05 7.50 -68.17
N ASN A 45 5.66 6.48 -68.80
CA ASN A 45 5.79 5.16 -68.19
C ASN A 45 6.81 5.12 -67.05
N SER A 46 7.86 5.96 -67.03
CA SER A 46 8.83 5.98 -65.92
C SER A 46 8.19 6.39 -64.60
N HIS A 47 7.10 7.17 -64.63
CA HIS A 47 6.36 7.55 -63.42
C HIS A 47 5.49 6.44 -62.81
N ARG A 48 5.37 5.27 -63.46
CA ARG A 48 4.71 4.10 -62.86
C ARG A 48 5.38 3.64 -61.58
N GLU A 49 6.71 3.76 -61.49
CA GLU A 49 7.46 3.39 -60.29
C GLU A 49 7.09 4.31 -59.11
N GLY A 50 6.98 5.63 -59.33
CA GLY A 50 6.53 6.54 -58.27
C GLY A 50 5.10 6.28 -57.78
N LEU A 51 4.19 5.83 -58.66
CA LEU A 51 2.86 5.36 -58.23
C LEU A 51 2.92 4.06 -57.42
N LYS A 52 3.85 3.16 -57.70
CA LYS A 52 4.10 1.98 -56.85
C LYS A 52 4.70 2.38 -55.51
N THR A 53 5.63 3.34 -55.51
CA THR A 53 6.20 3.95 -54.30
C THR A 53 5.10 4.55 -53.43
N LEU A 54 4.15 5.29 -54.01
CA LEU A 54 3.02 5.86 -53.28
C LEU A 54 2.21 4.77 -52.56
N LYS A 55 1.86 3.69 -53.27
CA LYS A 55 1.16 2.55 -52.67
C LYS A 55 1.94 1.89 -51.54
N GLU A 56 3.27 1.80 -51.66
CA GLU A 56 4.13 1.27 -50.58
C GLU A 56 4.11 2.19 -49.35
N VAL A 57 4.20 3.51 -49.53
CA VAL A 57 4.14 4.48 -48.43
C VAL A 57 2.77 4.49 -47.76
N GLU A 58 1.67 4.48 -48.53
CA GLU A 58 0.31 4.34 -47.99
C GLU A 58 0.16 3.03 -47.22
N PHE A 59 0.78 1.95 -47.71
CA PHE A 59 0.76 0.66 -47.03
C PHE A 59 1.50 0.72 -45.67
N LEU A 60 2.67 1.34 -45.62
CA LEU A 60 3.46 1.51 -44.39
C LEU A 60 2.74 2.41 -43.38
N LYS A 61 2.14 3.52 -43.86
CA LYS A 61 1.31 4.38 -43.02
C LYS A 61 0.13 3.61 -42.41
N GLY A 62 -0.58 2.82 -43.22
CA GLY A 62 -1.68 1.99 -42.73
C GLY A 62 -1.26 1.02 -41.63
N ILE A 63 -0.09 0.38 -41.76
CA ILE A 63 0.45 -0.48 -40.69
C ILE A 63 0.72 0.33 -39.42
N SER A 64 1.38 1.49 -39.55
CA SER A 64 1.69 2.34 -38.41
C SER A 64 0.43 2.78 -37.65
N ASP A 65 -0.62 3.15 -38.39
CA ASP A 65 -1.89 3.59 -37.82
C ASP A 65 -2.62 2.42 -37.11
N GLU A 66 -2.67 1.23 -37.72
CA GLU A 66 -3.30 0.03 -37.16
C GLU A 66 -2.58 -0.47 -35.89
N VAL A 67 -1.25 -0.48 -35.92
CA VAL A 67 -0.41 -1.01 -34.83
C VAL A 67 -0.26 -0.01 -33.70
N GLY A 68 -0.34 1.30 -33.98
CA GLY A 68 0.00 2.38 -33.05
C GLY A 68 -0.73 2.32 -31.71
N LEU A 69 -2.05 2.11 -31.72
CA LEU A 69 -2.85 2.03 -30.49
C LEU A 69 -2.44 0.83 -29.61
N VAL A 70 -2.28 -0.35 -30.23
CA VAL A 70 -1.91 -1.57 -29.49
C VAL A 70 -0.46 -1.47 -29.01
N SER A 71 0.44 -0.90 -29.80
CA SER A 71 1.83 -0.67 -29.40
C SER A 71 1.94 0.31 -28.24
N SER A 72 1.23 1.43 -28.26
CA SER A 72 1.22 2.39 -27.15
C SER A 72 0.72 1.76 -25.85
N TYR A 73 -0.37 0.98 -25.95
CA TYR A 73 -0.88 0.18 -24.85
C TYR A 73 0.19 -0.78 -24.30
N LEU A 74 0.82 -1.56 -25.18
CA LEU A 74 1.81 -2.57 -24.80
C LEU A 74 3.09 -1.96 -24.23
N SER A 75 3.52 -0.78 -24.71
CA SER A 75 4.64 -0.04 -24.11
C SER A 75 4.33 0.43 -22.70
N THR A 76 3.10 0.88 -22.44
CA THR A 76 2.67 1.22 -21.08
C THR A 76 2.63 -0.02 -20.19
N ALA A 77 2.08 -1.12 -20.71
CA ALA A 77 2.04 -2.41 -20.04
C ALA A 77 3.45 -2.94 -19.68
N GLU A 78 4.43 -2.78 -20.56
CA GLU A 78 5.84 -3.14 -20.33
C GLU A 78 6.41 -2.42 -19.11
N VAL A 79 6.21 -1.10 -19.01
CA VAL A 79 6.73 -0.26 -17.90
C VAL A 79 6.05 -0.60 -16.56
N VAL A 80 4.81 -1.07 -16.61
CA VAL A 80 3.98 -1.33 -15.41
C VAL A 80 4.31 -2.68 -14.78
N MET A 81 4.82 -3.64 -15.56
CA MET A 81 5.17 -4.99 -15.11
C MET A 81 6.54 -5.04 -14.45
N PRO A 82 6.82 -6.06 -13.62
CA PRO A 82 8.17 -6.31 -13.12
C PRO A 82 9.10 -6.72 -14.27
N ASP A 83 10.33 -6.20 -14.28
CA ASP A 83 11.29 -6.42 -15.38
C ASP A 83 11.63 -7.90 -15.59
N GLU A 84 11.66 -8.68 -14.50
CA GLU A 84 11.97 -10.12 -14.51
C GLU A 84 10.76 -10.99 -14.86
N HIS A 85 9.57 -10.42 -15.05
CA HIS A 85 8.37 -11.19 -15.34
C HIS A 85 8.42 -11.82 -16.74
N GLU A 86 8.03 -13.09 -16.87
CA GLU A 86 8.09 -13.81 -18.15
C GLU A 86 7.36 -13.12 -19.29
N TRP A 87 6.25 -12.43 -18.98
CA TRP A 87 5.49 -11.66 -19.95
C TRP A 87 6.32 -10.51 -20.58
N VAL A 88 7.18 -9.84 -19.81
CA VAL A 88 8.07 -8.79 -20.32
C VAL A 88 9.09 -9.37 -21.30
N GLY A 89 9.65 -10.54 -20.98
CA GLY A 89 10.52 -11.27 -21.91
C GLY A 89 9.81 -11.65 -23.23
N LYS A 90 8.56 -12.11 -23.15
CA LYS A 90 7.72 -12.40 -24.33
C LYS A 90 7.44 -11.13 -25.15
N MET A 91 7.15 -10.00 -24.50
CA MET A 91 6.93 -8.71 -25.16
C MET A 91 8.17 -8.24 -25.91
N LYS A 92 9.34 -8.25 -25.27
CA LYS A 92 10.61 -7.87 -25.91
C LYS A 92 10.90 -8.74 -27.14
N LYS A 93 10.75 -10.05 -27.03
CA LYS A 93 10.95 -10.98 -28.16
C LYS A 93 9.98 -10.73 -29.32
N ILE A 94 8.70 -10.49 -29.04
CA ILE A 94 7.70 -10.19 -30.08
C ILE A 94 7.99 -8.83 -30.72
N LYS A 95 8.39 -7.83 -29.93
CA LYS A 95 8.80 -6.51 -30.42
C LYS A 95 9.97 -6.63 -31.40
N ASP A 96 11.01 -7.36 -31.03
CA ASP A 96 12.20 -7.56 -31.89
C ASP A 96 11.85 -8.32 -33.18
N ASP A 97 11.03 -9.38 -33.08
CA ASP A 97 10.56 -10.15 -34.22
C ASP A 97 9.69 -9.33 -35.19
N VAL A 98 8.79 -8.50 -34.66
CA VAL A 98 7.96 -7.61 -35.48
C VAL A 98 8.84 -6.54 -36.15
N LEU A 99 9.76 -5.92 -35.42
CA LEU A 99 10.68 -4.92 -35.99
C LEU A 99 11.54 -5.53 -37.11
N ALA A 100 12.09 -6.72 -36.91
CA ALA A 100 12.88 -7.41 -37.93
C ALA A 100 12.07 -7.72 -39.20
N GLN A 101 10.78 -8.06 -39.07
CA GLN A 101 9.91 -8.31 -40.23
C GLN A 101 9.43 -7.02 -40.92
N ILE A 102 9.29 -5.90 -40.18
CA ILE A 102 8.92 -4.60 -40.74
C ILE A 102 10.07 -4.02 -41.58
N ILE A 103 11.30 -4.16 -41.12
CA ILE A 103 12.48 -3.60 -41.80
C ILE A 103 12.75 -4.35 -43.11
N ASP A 104 12.46 -5.65 -43.17
CA ASP A 104 12.62 -6.50 -44.35
C ASP A 104 11.53 -6.22 -45.41
N PRO A 105 11.89 -5.67 -46.60
CA PRO A 105 10.92 -5.32 -47.64
C PRO A 105 10.11 -6.50 -48.17
N ASP A 106 10.69 -7.69 -48.26
CA ASP A 106 10.00 -8.88 -48.79
C ASP A 106 8.99 -9.40 -47.77
N LYS A 107 9.35 -9.37 -46.48
CA LYS A 107 8.45 -9.78 -45.39
C LYS A 107 7.32 -8.80 -45.18
N ARG A 108 7.60 -7.48 -45.20
CA ARG A 108 6.55 -6.45 -45.00
C ARG A 108 5.56 -6.40 -46.16
N LYS A 109 5.98 -6.74 -47.39
CA LYS A 109 5.11 -6.80 -48.58
C LYS A 109 4.22 -8.04 -48.65
N ALA A 110 4.44 -9.04 -47.78
CA ALA A 110 3.62 -10.25 -47.77
C ALA A 110 2.15 -9.92 -47.43
N ALA A 111 1.19 -10.45 -48.20
CA ALA A 111 -0.24 -10.16 -48.02
C ALA A 111 -0.78 -10.50 -46.62
N THR A 112 -0.18 -11.46 -45.93
CA THR A 112 -0.59 -11.90 -44.57
C THR A 112 0.13 -11.16 -43.45
N PHE A 113 1.09 -10.28 -43.77
CA PHE A 113 1.96 -9.62 -42.80
C PHE A 113 1.16 -8.85 -41.75
N ARG A 114 0.28 -7.95 -42.20
CA ARG A 114 -0.56 -7.11 -41.32
C ARG A 114 -1.37 -7.93 -40.31
N GLN A 115 -2.11 -8.93 -40.83
CA GLN A 115 -2.95 -9.79 -40.01
C GLN A 115 -2.13 -10.58 -38.97
N LYS A 116 -0.94 -11.07 -39.36
CA LYS A 116 -0.04 -11.81 -38.46
C LYS A 116 0.49 -10.92 -37.34
N VAL A 117 0.95 -9.70 -37.65
CA VAL A 117 1.44 -8.74 -36.65
C VAL A 117 0.32 -8.36 -35.69
N MET A 118 -0.85 -7.96 -36.21
CA MET A 118 -1.99 -7.58 -35.37
C MET A 118 -2.45 -8.72 -34.46
N ARG A 119 -2.47 -9.96 -34.96
CA ARG A 119 -2.77 -11.13 -34.13
C ARG A 119 -1.76 -11.31 -33.01
N LYS A 120 -0.45 -11.27 -33.30
CA LYS A 120 0.62 -11.39 -32.30
C LYS A 120 0.48 -10.33 -31.20
N LEU A 121 0.25 -9.07 -31.57
CA LEU A 121 0.11 -7.97 -30.62
C LEU A 121 -1.18 -8.07 -29.79
N THR A 122 -2.29 -8.48 -30.40
CA THR A 122 -3.57 -8.68 -29.71
C THR A 122 -3.52 -9.86 -28.74
N ASP A 123 -2.89 -10.97 -29.14
CA ASP A 123 -2.68 -12.13 -28.27
C ASP A 123 -1.76 -11.77 -27.09
N LEU A 124 -0.73 -10.96 -27.34
CA LEU A 124 0.13 -10.44 -26.28
C LEU A 124 -0.62 -9.53 -25.32
N LYS A 125 -1.49 -8.64 -25.81
CA LYS A 125 -2.37 -7.79 -24.99
C LYS A 125 -3.33 -8.63 -24.14
N LYS A 126 -3.93 -9.67 -24.69
CA LYS A 126 -4.77 -10.60 -23.91
C LYS A 126 -4.00 -11.31 -22.81
N SER A 127 -2.79 -11.80 -23.12
CA SER A 127 -1.94 -12.43 -22.12
C SER A 127 -1.55 -11.45 -21.01
N TYR A 128 -1.29 -10.19 -21.35
CA TYR A 128 -1.02 -9.13 -20.37
C TYR A 128 -2.17 -8.96 -19.39
N ILE A 129 -3.39 -8.81 -19.90
CA ILE A 129 -4.59 -8.60 -19.08
C ILE A 129 -4.72 -9.73 -18.05
N LYS A 130 -4.53 -10.98 -18.48
CA LYS A 130 -4.59 -12.15 -17.59
C LYS A 130 -3.51 -12.13 -16.50
N GLU A 131 -2.26 -11.84 -16.86
CA GLU A 131 -1.16 -11.78 -15.90
C GLU A 131 -1.34 -10.62 -14.92
N TYR A 132 -1.73 -9.44 -15.42
CA TYR A 132 -2.01 -8.27 -14.60
C TYR A 132 -3.15 -8.55 -13.61
N MET A 133 -4.25 -9.16 -14.06
CA MET A 133 -5.37 -9.54 -13.19
C MET A 133 -4.93 -10.49 -12.07
N THR A 134 -4.06 -11.45 -12.38
CA THR A 134 -3.51 -12.40 -11.40
C THR A 134 -2.67 -11.68 -10.35
N LEU A 135 -1.78 -10.77 -10.78
CA LEU A 135 -0.96 -9.97 -9.88
C LEU A 135 -1.79 -9.01 -9.04
N HIS A 136 -2.81 -8.38 -9.64
CA HIS A 136 -3.74 -7.49 -8.96
C HIS A 136 -4.54 -8.24 -7.90
N ALA A 137 -5.11 -9.40 -8.22
CA ALA A 137 -5.87 -10.21 -7.27
C ALA A 137 -5.03 -10.71 -6.09
N ARG A 138 -3.71 -10.86 -6.26
CA ARG A 138 -2.80 -11.17 -5.15
C ARG A 138 -2.48 -9.95 -4.29
N ALA A 139 -2.29 -8.79 -4.91
CA ALA A 139 -1.85 -7.56 -4.25
C ALA A 139 -2.97 -6.68 -3.69
N ARG A 140 -4.24 -6.98 -4.01
CA ARG A 140 -5.42 -6.22 -3.59
C ARG A 140 -6.42 -7.12 -2.90
N LEU A 141 -7.09 -6.57 -1.89
CA LEU A 141 -8.11 -7.31 -1.16
C LEU A 141 -9.39 -7.43 -2.02
N GLY A 142 -9.91 -8.65 -2.09
CA GLY A 142 -11.26 -8.90 -2.60
C GLY A 142 -12.33 -8.46 -1.61
N ILE A 143 -13.60 -8.57 -2.00
CA ILE A 143 -14.75 -8.17 -1.16
C ILE A 143 -14.74 -8.89 0.20
N ASN A 144 -14.44 -10.19 0.21
CA ASN A 144 -14.45 -10.99 1.44
C ASN A 144 -13.27 -10.62 2.35
N ASP A 145 -12.10 -10.39 1.76
CA ASP A 145 -10.90 -9.98 2.50
C ASP A 145 -11.05 -8.56 3.06
N ASP A 146 -11.68 -7.65 2.33
CA ASP A 146 -11.99 -6.29 2.80
C ASP A 146 -12.97 -6.30 3.99
N LYS A 147 -13.96 -7.21 3.95
CA LYS A 147 -14.83 -7.47 5.12
C LYS A 147 -14.02 -8.04 6.30
N LYS A 148 -13.06 -8.95 6.05
CA LYS A 148 -12.19 -9.49 7.11
C LYS A 148 -11.30 -8.39 7.71
N LYS A 149 -10.68 -7.55 6.88
CA LYS A 149 -9.93 -6.36 7.31
C LYS A 149 -10.80 -5.45 8.17
N THR A 150 -12.01 -5.13 7.73
CA THR A 150 -12.94 -4.26 8.47
C THR A 150 -13.32 -4.86 9.82
N ARG A 151 -13.47 -6.19 9.90
CA ARG A 151 -13.71 -6.90 11.15
C ARG A 151 -12.50 -6.81 12.09
N LEU A 152 -11.30 -7.08 11.59
CA LEU A 152 -10.06 -6.96 12.38
C LEU A 152 -9.83 -5.54 12.90
N MET A 153 -10.20 -4.52 12.12
CA MET A 153 -10.12 -3.11 12.56
C MET A 153 -11.08 -2.77 13.71
N LYS A 154 -12.12 -3.57 13.92
CA LYS A 154 -13.14 -3.39 14.97
C LYS A 154 -13.17 -4.57 15.93
N ASP A 155 -12.11 -5.36 15.97
CA ASP A 155 -12.03 -6.58 16.77
C ASP A 155 -11.90 -6.21 18.25
N ASP A 156 -12.66 -6.89 19.11
CA ASP A 156 -12.64 -6.62 20.54
C ASP A 156 -11.25 -6.85 21.14
N ARG A 157 -10.48 -7.83 20.64
CA ARG A 157 -9.09 -8.07 21.07
C ARG A 157 -8.21 -6.86 20.82
N LEU A 158 -8.43 -6.16 19.70
CA LEU A 158 -7.70 -4.94 19.36
C LEU A 158 -8.06 -3.80 20.33
N GLY A 159 -9.34 -3.67 20.69
CA GLY A 159 -9.81 -2.73 21.70
C GLY A 159 -9.17 -2.99 23.07
N THR A 160 -9.15 -4.26 23.50
CA THR A 160 -8.50 -4.71 24.73
C THR A 160 -7.01 -4.37 24.74
N LEU A 161 -6.27 -4.73 23.67
CA LEU A 161 -4.85 -4.38 23.54
C LEU A 161 -4.63 -2.86 23.54
N GLN A 162 -5.52 -2.08 22.93
CA GLN A 162 -5.41 -0.63 22.92
C GLN A 162 -5.58 -0.03 24.34
N THR A 163 -6.52 -0.55 25.13
CA THR A 163 -6.69 -0.17 26.53
C THR A 163 -5.46 -0.54 27.37
N LEU A 164 -4.94 -1.76 27.20
CA LEU A 164 -3.72 -2.21 27.89
C LEU A 164 -2.47 -1.42 27.49
N SER A 165 -2.41 -0.87 26.27
CA SER A 165 -1.24 -0.14 25.78
C SER A 165 -0.93 1.14 26.57
N GLY A 166 -1.91 1.64 27.33
CA GLY A 166 -1.71 2.76 28.25
C GLY A 166 -1.02 2.38 29.57
N ILE A 167 -0.68 1.11 29.78
CA ILE A 167 0.13 0.67 30.92
C ILE A 167 1.61 0.82 30.49
N PRO A 168 2.46 1.57 31.23
CA PRO A 168 3.83 1.90 30.80
C PRO A 168 4.73 0.70 30.43
N LEU A 169 4.40 -0.49 30.94
CA LEU A 169 5.10 -1.74 30.68
C LEU A 169 4.80 -2.34 29.29
N MET A 170 3.70 -1.96 28.64
CA MET A 170 3.26 -2.59 27.39
C MET A 170 3.97 -2.02 26.16
N HIS A 171 4.50 -2.90 25.32
CA HIS A 171 5.21 -2.54 24.08
C HIS A 171 4.23 -2.08 22.98
N SER A 172 3.73 -0.84 23.09
CA SER A 172 2.77 -0.25 22.15
C SER A 172 3.24 -0.20 20.69
N ALA A 173 4.57 -0.29 20.45
CA ALA A 173 5.16 -0.35 19.12
C ALA A 173 4.61 -1.51 18.27
N HIS A 174 4.36 -2.69 18.86
CA HIS A 174 3.81 -3.84 18.14
C HIS A 174 2.39 -3.55 17.64
N LEU A 175 1.56 -2.92 18.48
CA LEU A 175 0.20 -2.54 18.13
C LEU A 175 0.18 -1.44 17.06
N ILE A 176 1.12 -0.49 17.11
CA ILE A 176 1.27 0.54 16.06
C ILE A 176 1.65 -0.10 14.71
N ASP A 177 2.60 -1.03 14.71
CA ASP A 177 3.00 -1.76 13.49
C ASP A 177 1.84 -2.58 12.92
N PHE A 178 1.09 -3.27 13.80
CA PHE A 178 -0.12 -3.99 13.43
C PHE A 178 -1.14 -3.11 12.71
N HIS A 179 -1.47 -1.95 13.28
CA HIS A 179 -2.40 -0.99 12.67
C HIS A 179 -1.90 -0.51 11.30
N LYS A 180 -0.60 -0.21 11.19
CA LYS A 180 0.01 0.23 9.94
C LYS A 180 -0.08 -0.85 8.86
N ARG A 181 0.27 -2.09 9.19
CA ARG A 181 0.15 -3.24 8.27
C ARG A 181 -1.27 -3.45 7.81
N LEU A 182 -2.24 -3.33 8.72
CA LEU A 182 -3.67 -3.46 8.38
C LEU A 182 -4.12 -2.33 7.45
N ALA A 183 -3.67 -1.10 7.70
CA ALA A 183 -3.97 0.07 6.88
C ALA A 183 -3.37 -0.04 5.46
N ASP A 184 -2.14 -0.54 5.33
CA ASP A 184 -1.42 -0.70 4.05
C ASP A 184 -2.13 -1.68 3.09
N LEU A 185 -2.94 -2.62 3.60
CA LEU A 185 -3.71 -3.53 2.77
C LEU A 185 -4.81 -2.79 1.98
N THR A 186 -4.64 -2.68 0.67
CA THR A 186 -5.54 -1.89 -0.18
C THR A 186 -6.63 -2.78 -0.81
N PRO A 187 -7.94 -2.49 -0.61
CA PRO A 187 -9.01 -3.16 -1.33
C PRO A 187 -9.14 -2.66 -2.77
N CYS A 188 -9.36 -3.57 -3.70
CA CYS A 188 -9.77 -3.25 -5.06
C CYS A 188 -10.34 -4.49 -5.73
N TYR A 189 -11.66 -4.47 -5.99
CA TYR A 189 -12.40 -5.61 -6.53
C TYR A 189 -13.38 -5.21 -7.64
N ARG A 190 -13.30 -3.96 -8.13
CA ARG A 190 -14.12 -3.44 -9.23
C ARG A 190 -13.50 -3.65 -10.60
N LEU A 191 -12.20 -3.93 -10.65
CA LEU A 191 -11.44 -4.06 -11.88
C LEU A 191 -11.97 -5.22 -12.74
N THR A 192 -12.21 -4.94 -14.03
CA THR A 192 -12.60 -5.94 -15.02
C THR A 192 -11.56 -6.10 -16.13
N GLU A 193 -11.58 -7.23 -16.84
CA GLU A 193 -10.74 -7.44 -18.02
C GLU A 193 -11.04 -6.43 -19.15
N GLN A 194 -12.29 -5.98 -19.26
CA GLN A 194 -12.70 -4.98 -20.25
C GLN A 194 -12.06 -3.62 -19.96
N GLU A 195 -12.10 -3.16 -18.70
CA GLU A 195 -11.44 -1.91 -18.31
C GLU A 195 -9.92 -1.97 -18.54
N LEU A 196 -9.30 -3.14 -18.31
CA LEU A 196 -7.90 -3.35 -18.68
C LEU A 196 -7.70 -3.40 -20.20
N GLY A 197 -8.68 -3.84 -20.96
CA GLY A 197 -8.69 -3.72 -22.41
C GLY A 197 -8.52 -2.28 -22.88
N ASP A 198 -9.11 -1.32 -22.17
CA ASP A 198 -9.06 0.09 -22.52
C ASP A 198 -7.86 0.83 -21.90
N SER A 199 -7.46 0.43 -20.69
CA SER A 199 -6.34 1.04 -19.94
C SER A 199 -5.37 -0.01 -19.42
N ALA A 200 -4.08 0.12 -19.73
CA ALA A 200 -3.06 -0.80 -19.24
C ALA A 200 -2.88 -0.76 -17.70
N VAL A 201 -3.49 0.18 -16.99
CA VAL A 201 -3.42 0.26 -15.53
C VAL A 201 -4.83 0.29 -14.96
N CYS A 202 -5.04 -0.40 -13.84
CA CYS A 202 -6.29 -0.39 -13.10
C CYS A 202 -6.75 1.05 -12.80
N PRO A 203 -7.90 1.50 -13.34
CA PRO A 203 -8.37 2.88 -13.16
C PRO A 203 -8.85 3.16 -11.74
N HIS A 204 -9.11 2.13 -10.94
CA HIS A 204 -9.66 2.25 -9.58
C HIS A 204 -8.59 2.47 -8.51
N CYS A 205 -7.41 1.87 -8.67
CA CYS A 205 -6.35 1.92 -7.65
C CYS A 205 -4.95 2.21 -8.20
N SER A 206 -4.81 2.44 -9.51
CA SER A 206 -3.54 2.74 -10.18
C SER A 206 -2.42 1.74 -9.87
N PHE A 207 -2.77 0.46 -9.67
CA PHE A 207 -1.81 -0.57 -9.27
C PHE A 207 -0.73 -0.80 -10.34
N LYS A 208 0.54 -0.76 -9.92
CA LYS A 208 1.70 -1.04 -10.77
C LYS A 208 2.49 -2.23 -10.21
N PRO A 209 2.35 -3.42 -10.79
CA PRO A 209 3.06 -4.62 -10.38
C PRO A 209 4.57 -4.44 -10.17
N GLY A 210 5.27 -3.72 -11.05
CA GLY A 210 6.73 -3.49 -10.95
C GLY A 210 7.17 -2.69 -9.72
N THR A 211 6.27 -1.94 -9.08
CA THR A 211 6.55 -1.16 -7.86
C THR A 211 6.00 -1.81 -6.59
N GLY A 212 5.26 -2.92 -6.72
CA GLY A 212 4.56 -3.55 -5.62
C GLY A 212 5.52 -4.26 -4.66
N LYS A 213 5.43 -3.93 -3.36
CA LYS A 213 6.19 -4.61 -2.30
C LYS A 213 5.59 -5.97 -1.89
N MET A 214 4.33 -6.25 -2.24
CA MET A 214 3.63 -7.44 -1.76
C MET A 214 4.05 -8.69 -2.54
N LYS A 215 4.82 -9.56 -1.87
CA LYS A 215 5.14 -10.92 -2.36
C LYS A 215 4.10 -11.95 -1.92
N VAL A 216 3.33 -11.66 -0.88
CA VAL A 216 2.36 -12.58 -0.26
C VAL A 216 0.93 -12.08 -0.52
N PRO A 217 -0.04 -12.96 -0.84
CA PRO A 217 -1.44 -12.59 -0.99
C PRO A 217 -2.00 -11.89 0.26
N GLY A 218 -2.80 -10.83 0.05
CA GLY A 218 -3.40 -10.06 1.14
C GLY A 218 -4.27 -10.89 2.11
N SER A 219 -4.97 -11.91 1.61
CA SER A 219 -5.76 -12.84 2.42
C SER A 219 -4.92 -13.58 3.47
N ARG A 220 -3.76 -14.11 3.07
CA ARG A 220 -2.83 -14.78 4.00
C ARG A 220 -2.26 -13.82 5.05
N ILE A 221 -2.02 -12.57 4.67
CA ILE A 221 -1.57 -11.56 5.63
C ILE A 221 -2.68 -11.31 6.67
N LEU A 222 -3.94 -11.23 6.25
CA LEU A 222 -5.06 -11.09 7.18
C LEU A 222 -5.22 -12.29 8.11
N ASP A 223 -4.99 -13.51 7.62
CA ASP A 223 -5.00 -14.73 8.46
C ASP A 223 -3.89 -14.67 9.52
N GLN A 224 -2.67 -14.32 9.11
CA GLN A 224 -1.53 -14.17 10.04
C GLN A 224 -1.77 -13.06 11.07
N MET A 225 -2.39 -11.95 10.66
CA MET A 225 -2.72 -10.86 11.57
C MET A 225 -3.80 -11.25 12.59
N ASP A 226 -4.74 -12.09 12.19
CA ASP A 226 -5.77 -12.63 13.10
C ASP A 226 -5.14 -13.48 14.21
N GLU A 227 -4.21 -14.37 13.86
CA GLU A 227 -3.43 -15.16 14.82
C GLU A 227 -2.46 -14.30 15.66
N GLU A 228 -1.90 -13.25 15.06
CA GLU A 228 -1.02 -12.30 15.75
C GLU A 228 -1.75 -11.56 16.87
N LEU A 229 -3.04 -11.25 16.72
CA LEU A 229 -3.85 -10.67 17.80
C LEU A 229 -3.98 -11.60 18.99
N ASP A 230 -4.26 -12.88 18.76
CA ASP A 230 -4.34 -13.89 19.83
C ASP A 230 -3.00 -14.00 20.58
N ASN A 231 -1.92 -14.05 19.82
CA ASN A 231 -0.57 -14.14 20.39
C ASN A 231 -0.19 -12.88 21.19
N LEU A 232 -0.52 -11.69 20.68
CA LEU A 232 -0.28 -10.42 21.38
C LEU A 232 -1.08 -10.36 22.68
N LEU A 233 -2.36 -10.71 22.63
CA LEU A 233 -3.23 -10.74 23.80
C LEU A 233 -2.68 -11.69 24.87
N SER A 234 -2.38 -12.93 24.48
CA SER A 234 -1.80 -13.94 25.37
C SER A 234 -0.47 -13.47 26.00
N THR A 235 0.42 -12.90 25.18
CA THR A 235 1.72 -12.40 25.64
C THR A 235 1.56 -11.26 26.64
N TRP A 236 0.64 -10.32 26.40
CA TRP A 236 0.42 -9.18 27.29
C TRP A 236 -0.25 -9.59 28.59
N THR A 237 -1.23 -10.50 28.54
CA THR A 237 -1.82 -11.12 29.73
C THR A 237 -0.76 -11.80 30.58
N GLN A 238 0.10 -12.61 29.97
CA GLN A 238 1.18 -13.29 30.68
C GLN A 238 2.20 -12.30 31.25
N THR A 239 2.51 -11.22 30.51
CA THR A 239 3.42 -10.17 31.00
C THR A 239 2.85 -9.50 32.25
N LEU A 240 1.55 -9.16 32.26
CA LEU A 240 0.89 -8.62 33.44
C LEU A 240 0.94 -9.59 34.62
N LEU A 241 0.57 -10.85 34.41
CA LEU A 241 0.59 -11.87 35.46
C LEU A 241 2.00 -12.02 36.05
N THR A 242 3.02 -12.14 35.22
CA THR A 242 4.41 -12.26 35.68
C THR A 242 4.87 -11.04 36.48
N ASN A 243 4.45 -9.83 36.11
CA ASN A 243 4.80 -8.63 36.86
C ASN A 243 4.02 -8.49 38.17
N LEU A 244 2.76 -8.94 38.22
CA LEU A 244 1.96 -8.98 39.45
C LEU A 244 2.42 -10.07 40.42
N GLU A 245 2.92 -11.18 39.90
CA GLU A 245 3.49 -12.29 40.67
C GLU A 245 4.90 -11.97 41.21
N ASP A 246 5.54 -10.88 40.77
CA ASP A 246 6.85 -10.47 41.29
C ASP A 246 6.79 -10.16 42.80
N PRO A 247 7.75 -10.65 43.61
CA PRO A 247 7.76 -10.43 45.06
C PRO A 247 7.74 -8.97 45.50
N THR A 248 8.21 -8.04 44.66
CA THR A 248 8.18 -6.59 44.92
C THR A 248 6.78 -6.06 44.71
N THR A 249 6.16 -6.37 43.57
CA THR A 249 4.79 -5.96 43.23
C THR A 249 3.77 -6.53 44.22
N GLN A 250 3.96 -7.76 44.71
CA GLN A 250 3.08 -8.34 45.74
C GLN A 250 3.06 -7.53 47.04
N LYS A 251 4.15 -6.86 47.41
CA LYS A 251 4.16 -5.96 48.58
C LYS A 251 3.35 -4.71 48.31
N ASP A 252 3.46 -4.14 47.11
CA ASP A 252 2.70 -2.97 46.69
C ASP A 252 1.20 -3.29 46.59
N LEU A 253 0.85 -4.52 46.22
CA LEU A 253 -0.52 -5.00 46.15
C LEU A 253 -1.23 -4.95 47.52
N ALA A 254 -0.47 -5.07 48.62
CA ALA A 254 -1.00 -4.90 49.97
C ALA A 254 -1.28 -3.43 50.35
N LEU A 255 -0.76 -2.47 49.59
CA LEU A 255 -0.93 -1.02 49.80
C LEU A 255 -2.09 -0.43 48.98
N LEU A 256 -2.70 -1.22 48.10
CA LEU A 256 -3.88 -0.82 47.33
C LEU A 256 -5.13 -0.78 48.22
N LYS A 257 -6.14 -0.06 47.73
CA LYS A 257 -7.47 -0.08 48.33
C LYS A 257 -8.07 -1.50 48.23
N PRO A 258 -8.92 -1.91 49.19
CA PRO A 258 -9.53 -3.25 49.17
C PRO A 258 -10.31 -3.57 47.89
N GLU A 259 -10.96 -2.57 47.28
CA GLU A 259 -11.72 -2.73 46.03
C GLU A 259 -10.81 -3.03 44.85
N ASP A 260 -9.75 -2.23 44.66
CA ASP A 260 -8.76 -2.40 43.60
C ASP A 260 -7.99 -3.71 43.76
N ARG A 261 -7.61 -4.05 44.99
CA ARG A 261 -6.92 -5.30 45.32
C ARG A 261 -7.77 -6.51 44.95
N LYS A 262 -9.08 -6.47 45.22
CA LYS A 262 -10.00 -7.58 44.89
C LYS A 262 -10.06 -7.83 43.39
N LEU A 263 -10.01 -6.78 42.56
CA LEU A 263 -9.98 -6.91 41.10
C LEU A 263 -8.70 -7.61 40.63
N LEU A 264 -7.54 -7.21 41.18
CA LEU A 264 -6.26 -7.82 40.82
C LEU A 264 -6.12 -9.26 41.32
N ASP A 265 -6.57 -9.55 42.54
CA ASP A 265 -6.59 -10.91 43.10
C ASP A 265 -7.48 -11.85 42.27
N ALA A 266 -8.63 -11.35 41.79
CA ALA A 266 -9.49 -12.09 40.88
C ALA A 266 -8.78 -12.40 39.55
N PHE A 267 -8.14 -11.40 38.94
CA PHE A 267 -7.37 -11.55 37.71
C PHE A 267 -6.20 -12.56 37.85
N MET A 268 -5.42 -12.47 38.93
CA MET A 268 -4.33 -13.42 39.20
C MET A 268 -4.85 -14.85 39.40
N LYS A 269 -6.05 -15.01 39.96
CA LYS A 269 -6.68 -16.30 40.18
C LYS A 269 -7.25 -16.91 38.90
N THR A 270 -7.94 -16.12 38.07
CA THR A 270 -8.50 -16.57 36.79
C THR A 270 -7.42 -16.80 35.75
N ARG A 271 -6.30 -16.06 35.84
CA ARG A 271 -5.23 -15.97 34.84
C ARG A 271 -5.73 -15.56 33.46
N ASP A 272 -6.89 -14.89 33.42
CA ASP A 272 -7.53 -14.42 32.21
C ASP A 272 -8.07 -13.01 32.41
N LEU A 273 -8.01 -12.19 31.37
CA LEU A 273 -8.41 -10.79 31.43
C LEU A 273 -9.92 -10.69 31.74
N PRO A 274 -10.35 -9.71 32.55
CA PRO A 274 -11.77 -9.44 32.73
C PRO A 274 -12.44 -9.06 31.39
N ASP A 275 -13.69 -9.49 31.20
CA ASP A 275 -14.49 -9.14 30.01
C ASP A 275 -14.61 -7.62 29.81
N ASP A 276 -14.67 -6.87 30.92
CA ASP A 276 -14.65 -5.42 30.92
C ASP A 276 -13.35 -4.92 31.57
N LEU A 277 -12.44 -4.39 30.76
CA LEU A 277 -11.26 -3.66 31.20
C LEU A 277 -11.63 -2.24 31.63
N GLY A 278 -12.48 -2.15 32.66
CA GLY A 278 -12.92 -0.89 33.23
C GLY A 278 -11.76 -0.01 33.71
N HIS A 279 -12.03 1.29 33.82
CA HIS A 279 -11.05 2.29 34.25
C HIS A 279 -10.40 1.93 35.61
N ASP A 280 -11.16 1.34 36.52
CA ASP A 280 -10.69 0.95 37.85
C ASP A 280 -9.66 -0.17 37.80
N PHE A 281 -9.87 -1.20 36.96
CA PHE A 281 -8.91 -2.29 36.77
C PHE A 281 -7.59 -1.79 36.18
N ILE A 282 -7.65 -0.96 35.14
CA ILE A 282 -6.46 -0.40 34.49
C ILE A 282 -5.69 0.51 35.45
N ASN A 283 -6.39 1.32 36.25
CA ASN A 283 -5.74 2.16 37.25
C ASN A 283 -5.13 1.33 38.37
N ALA A 284 -5.79 0.28 38.85
CA ALA A 284 -5.24 -0.62 39.84
C ALA A 284 -3.92 -1.26 39.35
N ILE A 285 -3.86 -1.71 38.09
CA ILE A 285 -2.63 -2.22 37.48
C ILE A 285 -1.55 -1.12 37.38
N ARG A 286 -1.91 0.07 36.89
CA ARG A 286 -0.93 1.17 36.79
C ARG A 286 -0.39 1.57 38.16
N GLU A 287 -1.24 1.62 39.16
CA GLU A 287 -0.91 2.00 40.53
C GLU A 287 0.06 1.00 41.14
N VAL A 288 -0.25 -0.30 41.07
CA VAL A 288 0.61 -1.35 41.65
C VAL A 288 1.95 -1.46 40.92
N LEU A 289 1.96 -1.26 39.59
CA LEU A 289 3.20 -1.29 38.79
C LEU A 289 3.97 0.04 38.82
N SER A 290 3.49 1.06 39.54
CA SER A 290 4.18 2.36 39.65
C SER A 290 5.30 2.37 40.69
N GLY A 291 5.40 1.34 41.53
CA GLY A 291 6.33 1.25 42.66
C GLY A 291 5.83 2.08 43.84
N LEU A 292 4.90 1.52 44.62
CA LEU A 292 4.27 2.22 45.74
C LEU A 292 5.21 2.37 46.93
N VAL A 293 5.07 3.47 47.66
CA VAL A 293 5.90 3.77 48.84
C VAL A 293 5.05 3.76 50.09
N LYS A 294 5.19 2.72 50.91
CA LYS A 294 4.57 2.64 52.23
C LYS A 294 5.21 3.68 53.17
N ILE A 295 4.37 4.45 53.87
CA ILE A 295 4.78 5.28 55.01
C ILE A 295 3.96 4.84 56.22
N GLU A 296 4.62 4.25 57.20
CA GLU A 296 4.01 3.90 58.48
C GLU A 296 3.97 5.13 59.39
N VAL A 297 2.80 5.44 59.92
CA VAL A 297 2.57 6.55 60.86
C VAL A 297 2.03 5.97 62.15
N LYS A 298 2.83 6.04 63.21
CA LYS A 298 2.41 5.62 64.54
C LYS A 298 1.48 6.65 65.14
N THR A 299 0.42 6.17 65.78
CA THR A 299 -0.56 7.02 66.49
C THR A 299 0.07 7.99 67.50
N GLU A 300 1.13 7.59 68.20
CA GLU A 300 1.85 8.46 69.15
C GLU A 300 2.63 9.59 68.46
N ASP A 301 3.22 9.33 67.29
CA ASP A 301 3.96 10.33 66.51
C ASP A 301 2.98 11.36 65.92
N LEU A 302 1.84 10.90 65.42
CA LEU A 302 0.76 11.76 64.94
C LEU A 302 0.21 12.64 66.07
N LYS A 303 -0.05 12.05 67.25
CA LYS A 303 -0.50 12.78 68.43
C LYS A 303 0.52 13.82 68.88
N SER A 304 1.80 13.47 68.89
CA SER A 304 2.90 14.38 69.21
C SER A 304 3.00 15.53 68.21
N ALA A 305 2.81 15.25 66.92
CA ALA A 305 2.81 16.27 65.87
C ALA A 305 1.64 17.26 66.00
N LEU A 306 0.44 16.79 66.33
CA LEU A 306 -0.74 17.64 66.52
C LEU A 306 -0.64 18.51 67.79
N LEU A 307 0.05 18.02 68.84
CA LEU A 307 0.29 18.76 70.08
C LEU A 307 1.49 19.72 69.99
N LYS A 308 2.25 19.70 68.89
CA LYS A 308 3.43 20.53 68.69
C LYS A 308 3.05 22.02 68.67
N GLY A 309 3.51 22.78 69.66
CA GLY A 309 3.12 24.19 69.86
C GLY A 309 2.07 24.41 70.95
N GLY A 310 1.68 23.37 71.69
CA GLY A 310 0.85 23.47 72.90
C GLY A 310 -0.66 23.41 72.64
N THR A 311 -1.42 23.31 73.74
CA THR A 311 -2.89 23.41 73.82
C THR A 311 -3.27 24.61 74.70
N PRO A 312 -4.38 25.33 74.42
CA PRO A 312 -5.35 25.13 73.35
C PRO A 312 -4.83 25.60 71.98
N ALA A 313 -5.35 25.04 70.88
CA ALA A 313 -5.02 25.44 69.52
C ALA A 313 -6.29 25.70 68.70
N THR A 314 -6.22 26.65 67.76
CA THR A 314 -7.28 26.94 66.80
C THR A 314 -7.39 25.85 65.74
N THR A 315 -8.49 25.85 65.00
CA THR A 315 -8.71 24.91 63.88
C THR A 315 -7.69 25.08 62.75
N GLU A 316 -7.30 26.32 62.41
CA GLU A 316 -6.23 26.56 61.45
C GLU A 316 -4.88 26.03 61.92
N GLU A 317 -4.53 26.23 63.20
CA GLU A 317 -3.25 25.76 63.75
C GLU A 317 -3.13 24.24 63.70
N LEU A 318 -4.20 23.49 64.01
CA LEU A 318 -4.21 22.03 63.92
C LEU A 318 -4.08 21.53 62.47
N LYS A 319 -4.77 22.15 61.51
CA LYS A 319 -4.62 21.81 60.08
C LYS A 319 -3.19 22.05 59.62
N LYS A 320 -2.62 23.22 59.94
CA LYS A 320 -1.24 23.56 59.58
C LYS A 320 -0.22 22.58 60.15
N ARG A 321 -0.36 22.17 61.42
CA ARG A 321 0.51 21.17 62.06
C ARG A 321 0.42 19.80 61.36
N PHE A 322 -0.78 19.39 60.97
CA PHE A 322 -1.00 18.14 60.23
C PHE A 322 -0.39 18.20 58.83
N ASP A 323 -0.59 19.30 58.11
CA ASP A 323 -0.03 19.51 56.77
C ASP A 323 1.51 19.53 56.80
N GLU A 324 2.11 20.21 57.80
CA GLU A 324 3.57 20.21 58.01
C GLU A 324 4.11 18.81 58.32
N TYR A 325 3.41 18.04 59.16
CA TYR A 325 3.78 16.65 59.46
C TYR A 325 3.73 15.75 58.23
N LEU A 326 2.67 15.85 57.42
CA LEU A 326 2.56 15.13 56.16
C LEU A 326 3.64 15.55 55.15
N ALA A 327 3.94 16.85 55.06
CA ALA A 327 4.99 17.38 54.19
C ALA A 327 6.38 16.84 54.58
N ASP A 328 6.67 16.75 55.88
CA ASP A 328 7.92 16.19 56.38
C ASP A 328 8.03 14.69 56.08
N LEU A 329 6.96 13.92 56.27
CA LEU A 329 6.92 12.48 55.97
C LEU A 329 7.07 12.16 54.49
N THR A 330 6.53 13.02 53.63
CA THR A 330 6.50 12.84 52.17
C THR A 330 7.62 13.59 51.44
N LYS A 331 8.51 14.25 52.17
CA LYS A 331 9.61 15.04 51.62
C LYS A 331 10.49 14.22 50.68
N GLY A 332 10.67 14.72 49.46
CA GLY A 332 11.49 14.08 48.42
C GLY A 332 10.88 12.83 47.79
N LYS A 333 9.61 12.51 48.08
CA LYS A 333 8.88 11.38 47.49
C LYS A 333 7.86 11.89 46.46
N ASP A 334 7.53 11.03 45.51
CA ASP A 334 6.41 11.25 44.60
C ASP A 334 5.09 11.00 45.34
N LEU A 335 4.34 12.08 45.61
CA LEU A 335 3.08 12.05 46.35
C LEU A 335 2.04 11.11 45.71
N SER A 336 2.09 10.90 44.39
CA SER A 336 1.15 10.00 43.71
C SER A 336 1.34 8.52 44.11
N LYS A 337 2.55 8.15 44.53
CA LYS A 337 2.95 6.77 44.89
C LYS A 337 2.94 6.49 46.38
N VAL A 338 2.81 7.52 47.22
CA VAL A 338 2.84 7.38 48.67
C VAL A 338 1.53 6.78 49.19
N ARG A 339 1.61 5.76 50.03
CA ARG A 339 0.47 5.18 50.77
C ARG A 339 0.76 5.23 52.26
N ILE A 340 0.01 6.05 52.99
CA ILE A 340 0.16 6.24 54.44
C ILE A 340 -0.67 5.18 55.16
N VAL A 341 -0.01 4.40 56.02
CA VAL A 341 -0.62 3.36 56.84
C VAL A 341 -0.50 3.76 58.31
N LEU A 342 -1.63 3.88 59.01
CA LEU A 342 -1.66 4.17 60.43
C LEU A 342 -1.46 2.89 61.23
N GLU A 343 -0.48 2.89 62.15
CA GLU A 343 -0.21 1.80 63.10
C GLU A 343 -0.55 2.18 64.56
#